data_AF-A0A2D2DFD3-F1
#
_entry.id   AF-A0A2D2DFD3-F1
#
_cell.length_a   1.000
_cell.length_b   1.000
_cell.length_c   1.000
_cell.angle_alpha   90.00
_cell.angle_beta   90.00
_cell.angle_gamma   90.00
#
_symmetry.space_group_name_H-M   'P 1'
#
loop_
_entity.id
_entity.type
_entity.pdbx_description
1 polymer ?
#
loop_
_entity_poly.entity_id
_entity_poly.type
_entity_poly.pdbx_seq_one_letter_code
_entity_poly.pdbx_strand_id
1 'polypeptide(L)'
;MEFAIGLRRDVGGGVITIAEFADSMAKLAGLLVIQINQKITDKAIDIRANSILGPNKKIKLPDAIVLATAESDGRYMVTRDVMGYTSPLMRIPYQLSDKGIVDLKLAKPR
;
A
#
# COMPACT_ATOMS: atom_id res chain seq x y z
N MET A 1 -25.42 -1.98 -14.52
CA MET A 1 -24.31 -2.32 -13.60
C MET A 1 -23.10 -2.56 -14.49
N GLU A 2 -22.37 -1.51 -14.85
CA GLU A 2 -21.16 -1.62 -15.69
C GLU A 2 -19.96 -1.29 -14.82
N PHE A 3 -19.17 -2.32 -14.50
CA PHE A 3 -17.92 -2.19 -13.76
C PHE A 3 -16.79 -1.83 -14.73
N ALA A 4 -16.11 -0.73 -14.41
CA ALA A 4 -14.75 -0.38 -14.80
C ALA A 4 -14.44 -0.37 -16.31
N ILE A 5 -14.54 0.82 -16.89
CA ILE A 5 -13.74 1.21 -18.07
C ILE A 5 -12.27 1.12 -17.65
N GLY A 6 -11.64 -0.03 -17.89
CA GLY A 6 -10.21 -0.21 -17.67
C GLY A 6 -9.46 0.78 -18.55
N LEU A 7 -8.76 1.73 -17.93
CA LEU A 7 -7.89 2.66 -18.64
C LEU A 7 -6.89 1.83 -19.45
N ARG A 8 -7.06 1.82 -20.77
CA ARG A 8 -6.12 1.22 -21.72
C ARG A 8 -5.01 2.23 -21.94
N ARG A 9 -3.76 1.84 -21.68
CA ARG A 9 -2.58 2.67 -21.98
C ARG A 9 -1.85 2.06 -23.17
N ASP A 10 -1.60 2.89 -24.16
CA ASP A 10 -0.71 2.55 -25.27
C ASP A 10 0.73 2.59 -24.76
N VAL A 11 1.45 1.47 -24.92
CA VAL A 11 2.85 1.30 -24.48
C VAL A 11 3.79 1.06 -25.66
N GLY A 12 3.40 1.48 -26.87
CA GLY A 12 4.27 1.52 -28.06
C GLY A 12 4.41 0.20 -28.83
N GLY A 13 3.98 -0.93 -28.25
CA GLY A 13 3.96 -2.26 -28.91
C GLY A 13 2.59 -2.96 -28.88
N GLY A 14 1.54 -2.28 -28.44
CA GLY A 14 0.20 -2.83 -28.26
C GLY A 14 -0.56 -2.14 -27.12
N VAL A 15 -1.84 -2.50 -26.98
CA VAL A 15 -2.71 -1.99 -25.92
C VAL A 15 -2.72 -2.98 -24.76
N ILE A 16 -2.24 -2.54 -23.59
CA ILE A 16 -2.33 -3.31 -22.35
C ILE A 16 -3.30 -2.62 -21.39
N THR A 17 -4.14 -3.39 -20.71
CA THR A 17 -4.95 -2.86 -19.62
C THR A 17 -4.07 -2.66 -18.39
N ILE A 18 -4.46 -1.73 -17.50
CA ILE A 18 -3.78 -1.55 -16.21
C ILE A 18 -3.72 -2.86 -15.41
N ALA A 19 -4.77 -3.69 -15.50
CA ALA A 19 -4.83 -4.99 -14.83
C ALA A 19 -3.77 -5.96 -15.37
N GLU A 20 -3.64 -6.08 -16.70
CA GLU A 20 -2.63 -6.93 -17.34
C GLU A 20 -1.20 -6.43 -17.08
N PHE A 21 -0.99 -5.11 -17.07
CA PHE A 21 0.31 -4.54 -16.74
C PHE A 21 0.71 -4.80 -15.28
N ALA A 22 -0.23 -4.62 -14.35
CA ALA A 22 -0.01 -4.91 -12.94
C ALA A 22 0.27 -6.40 -12.70
N ASP A 23 -0.45 -7.30 -13.36
CA ASP A 23 -0.25 -8.75 -13.27
C ASP A 23 1.09 -9.18 -13.88
N SER A 24 1.49 -8.58 -15.01
CA SER A 24 2.81 -8.82 -15.63
C SER A 24 3.96 -8.36 -14.73
N MET A 25 3.89 -7.13 -14.21
CA MET A 25 4.89 -6.59 -13.29
C MET A 25 4.97 -7.42 -12.00
N ALA A 26 3.82 -7.87 -11.48
CA ALA A 26 3.79 -8.72 -10.30
C ALA A 26 4.44 -10.08 -10.55
N LYS A 27 4.15 -10.72 -11.68
CA LYS A 27 4.78 -12.00 -12.08
C LYS A 27 6.29 -11.86 -12.26
N LEU A 28 6.75 -10.78 -12.92
CA LEU A 28 8.17 -10.54 -13.16
C LEU A 28 8.96 -10.28 -11.86
N ALA A 29 8.34 -9.63 -10.88
CA ALA A 29 8.97 -9.31 -9.60
C ALA A 29 8.66 -10.32 -8.48
N GLY A 30 7.93 -11.41 -8.76
CA GLY A 30 7.49 -12.38 -7.75
C GLY A 30 6.57 -11.77 -6.68
N LEU A 31 5.86 -10.68 -7.02
CA LEU A 31 4.95 -10.00 -6.11
C LEU A 31 3.58 -10.67 -6.09
N LEU A 32 3.00 -10.76 -4.91
CA LEU A 32 1.61 -11.16 -4.73
C LEU A 32 0.69 -9.94 -4.85
N VAL A 33 -0.21 -9.93 -5.84
CA VAL A 33 -1.26 -8.91 -5.93
C VAL A 33 -2.44 -9.31 -5.06
N ILE A 34 -2.75 -8.49 -4.06
CA ILE A 34 -3.91 -8.69 -3.18
C ILE A 34 -5.08 -7.89 -3.72
N GLN A 35 -6.16 -8.58 -4.08
CA GLN A 35 -7.40 -7.94 -4.54
C GLN A 35 -8.17 -7.36 -3.36
N ILE A 36 -8.70 -6.15 -3.55
CA ILE A 36 -9.56 -5.51 -2.55
C ILE A 36 -10.87 -6.31 -2.46
N ASN A 37 -11.25 -6.69 -1.25
CA ASN A 37 -12.48 -7.42 -0.95
C ASN A 37 -13.30 -6.67 0.10
N GLN A 38 -14.45 -7.23 0.48
CA GLN A 38 -15.35 -6.59 1.45
C GLN A 38 -14.66 -6.34 2.80
N LYS A 39 -13.94 -7.34 3.33
CA LYS A 39 -13.20 -7.23 4.60
C LYS A 39 -12.18 -6.08 4.59
N ILE A 40 -11.42 -5.94 3.50
CA ILE A 40 -10.46 -4.84 3.34
C ILE A 40 -11.20 -3.50 3.22
N THR A 41 -12.30 -3.48 2.48
CA THR A 41 -13.11 -2.26 2.27
C THR A 41 -13.68 -1.74 3.58
N ASP A 42 -14.34 -2.60 4.36
CA ASP A 42 -14.94 -2.22 5.64
C ASP A 42 -13.87 -1.68 6.60
N LYS A 43 -12.74 -2.38 6.69
CA LYS A 43 -11.63 -1.95 7.53
C LYS A 43 -10.98 -0.65 7.07
N ALA A 44 -10.88 -0.41 5.76
CA ALA A 44 -10.36 0.85 5.21
C ALA A 44 -11.31 2.02 5.52
N ILE A 45 -12.62 1.80 5.48
CA ILE A 45 -13.63 2.77 5.89
C ILE A 45 -13.46 3.12 7.36
N ASP A 46 -13.32 2.12 8.24
CA ASP A 46 -13.15 2.33 9.68
C ASP A 46 -11.88 3.13 9.99
N ILE A 47 -10.74 2.73 9.41
CA ILE A 47 -9.45 3.44 9.56
C ILE A 47 -9.61 4.90 9.14
N ARG A 48 -10.23 5.15 7.98
CA ARG A 48 -10.39 6.49 7.45
C ARG A 48 -11.36 7.32 8.30
N ALA A 49 -12.50 6.77 8.69
CA ALA A 49 -13.50 7.44 9.52
C ALA A 49 -12.88 7.87 10.86
N ASN A 50 -12.16 6.96 11.53
CA ASN A 50 -11.44 7.25 12.77
C ASN A 50 -10.37 8.33 12.59
N SER A 51 -9.66 8.35 11.45
CA SER A 51 -8.68 9.40 11.16
C SER A 51 -9.29 10.77 10.89
N ILE A 52 -10.53 10.84 10.41
CA ILE A 52 -11.24 12.10 10.14
C ILE A 52 -11.80 12.69 11.43
N LEU A 53 -12.30 11.83 12.32
CA LEU A 53 -12.92 12.22 13.58
C LEU A 53 -11.90 12.42 14.72
N GLY A 54 -10.73 11.79 14.63
CA GLY A 54 -9.70 11.87 15.65
C GLY A 54 -8.87 13.17 15.62
N PRO A 55 -8.05 13.41 16.66
CA PRO A 55 -7.15 14.57 16.74
C PRO A 55 -5.92 14.44 15.82
N ASN A 56 -5.69 13.27 15.25
CA ASN A 56 -4.52 12.96 14.44
C ASN A 56 -4.69 13.42 12.99
N LYS A 57 -3.58 13.40 12.23
CA LYS A 57 -3.59 13.71 10.79
C LYS A 57 -4.55 12.79 10.05
N LYS A 58 -5.35 13.37 9.16
CA LYS A 58 -6.28 12.66 8.28
C LYS A 58 -5.51 11.71 7.36
N ILE A 59 -5.87 10.43 7.39
CA ILE A 59 -5.32 9.40 6.51
C ILE A 59 -6.06 9.48 5.16
N LYS A 60 -5.33 9.50 4.05
CA LYS A 60 -5.96 9.51 2.72
C LYS A 60 -6.54 8.12 2.42
N LEU A 61 -7.58 8.07 1.58
CA LEU A 61 -8.23 6.80 1.25
C LEU A 61 -7.27 5.74 0.68
N PRO A 62 -6.34 6.05 -0.25
CA PRO A 62 -5.39 5.05 -0.74
C PRO A 62 -4.51 4.47 0.39
N ASP A 63 -4.06 5.33 1.30
CA ASP A 63 -3.26 4.94 2.46
C ASP A 63 -4.07 4.03 3.41
N ALA A 64 -5.33 4.38 3.68
CA ALA A 64 -6.22 3.57 4.50
C ALA A 64 -6.46 2.17 3.88
N ILE A 65 -6.57 2.06 2.55
CA ILE A 65 -6.71 0.77 1.85
C ILE A 65 -5.44 -0.08 2.01
N VAL A 66 -4.25 0.51 1.85
CA VAL A 66 -2.97 -0.21 2.02
C VAL A 66 -2.84 -0.72 3.46
N LEU A 67 -3.15 0.12 4.44
CA LEU A 67 -3.10 -0.27 5.85
C LEU A 67 -4.13 -1.35 6.18
N ALA A 68 -5.37 -1.20 5.72
CA ALA A 68 -6.43 -2.19 5.90
C ALA A 68 -6.05 -3.55 5.29
N THR A 69 -5.39 -3.55 4.13
CA THR A 69 -4.90 -4.76 3.48
C THR A 69 -3.85 -5.46 4.33
N ALA A 70 -2.87 -4.72 4.84
CA ALA A 70 -1.81 -5.26 5.68
C ALA A 70 -2.39 -5.86 6.98
N GLU A 71 -3.27 -5.13 7.68
CA GLU A 71 -3.82 -5.58 8.95
C GLU A 71 -4.87 -6.69 8.81
N SER A 72 -5.59 -6.76 7.68
CA SER A 72 -6.57 -7.83 7.44
C SER A 72 -5.91 -9.19 7.33
N ASP A 73 -4.69 -9.23 6.79
CA ASP A 73 -3.95 -10.46 6.52
C ASP A 73 -2.76 -10.65 7.48
N GLY A 74 -2.63 -9.81 8.51
CA GLY A 74 -1.56 -9.90 9.51
C GLY A 74 -0.15 -9.67 8.95
N ARG A 75 -0.02 -8.85 7.91
CA ARG A 75 1.27 -8.55 7.25
C ARG A 75 1.89 -7.26 7.75
N TYR A 76 3.21 -7.17 7.64
CA TYR A 76 3.92 -5.91 7.84
C TYR A 76 3.68 -4.96 6.68
N MET A 77 3.36 -3.70 6.99
CA MET A 77 3.32 -2.62 6.02
C MET A 77 4.70 -1.97 5.93
N VAL A 78 5.34 -2.09 4.77
CA VAL A 78 6.62 -1.42 4.52
C VAL A 78 6.35 -0.11 3.79
N THR A 79 6.74 1.01 4.40
CA THR A 79 6.53 2.34 3.80
C THR A 79 7.66 3.30 4.12
N ARG A 80 7.87 4.27 3.23
CA ARG A 80 8.72 5.44 3.50
C ARG A 80 7.96 6.58 4.18
N ASP A 81 6.63 6.58 4.12
CA ASP A 81 5.81 7.63 4.71
C ASP A 81 5.53 7.33 6.18
N VAL A 82 6.32 7.94 7.05
CA VAL A 82 6.24 7.78 8.51
C VAL A 82 5.08 8.57 9.10
N MET A 83 4.61 9.61 8.41
CA MET A 83 3.64 10.57 8.95
C MET A 83 2.21 10.23 8.56
N GLY A 84 2.01 9.30 7.62
CA GLY A 84 0.69 8.92 7.10
C GLY A 84 -0.03 7.84 7.90
N TYR A 85 0.65 7.17 8.83
CA TYR A 85 0.19 5.90 9.39
C TYR A 85 0.56 5.77 10.87
N THR A 86 -0.27 5.04 11.64
CA THR A 86 0.09 4.56 12.98
C THR A 86 -0.38 3.12 13.10
N SER A 87 0.56 2.16 13.08
CA SER A 87 0.26 0.73 13.21
C SER A 87 1.48 0.00 13.78
N PRO A 88 1.30 -0.95 14.71
CA PRO A 88 2.40 -1.73 15.27
C PRO A 88 3.08 -2.65 14.25
N LEU A 89 2.43 -2.88 13.09
CA LEU A 89 2.96 -3.70 12.00
C LEU A 89 3.60 -2.86 10.89
N MET A 90 4.00 -1.62 11.17
CA MET A 90 4.69 -0.79 10.20
C MET A 90 6.20 -0.98 10.27
N ARG A 91 6.86 -1.02 9.11
CA ARG A 91 8.31 -1.04 8.99
C ARG A 91 8.80 0.03 8.01
N ILE A 92 9.79 0.78 8.44
CA ILE A 92 10.43 1.82 7.63
C ILE A 92 11.76 1.25 7.14
N PRO A 93 11.94 1.05 5.84
CA PRO A 93 13.12 0.35 5.33
C PRO A 93 14.40 1.20 5.44
N TYR A 94 14.29 2.53 5.34
CA TYR A 94 15.44 3.44 5.39
C TYR A 94 15.04 4.77 6.00
N GLN A 95 16.02 5.48 6.55
CA GLN A 95 15.89 6.88 6.96
C GLN A 95 16.63 7.79 5.99
N LEU A 96 15.96 8.86 5.59
CA LEU A 96 16.61 9.94 4.85
C LEU A 96 17.28 10.87 5.86
N SER A 97 18.59 11.08 5.71
CA SER A 97 19.36 12.07 6.46
C SER A 97 19.95 13.09 5.50
N ASP A 98 20.31 14.27 5.99
CA ASP A 98 20.94 15.33 5.18
C ASP A 98 22.26 14.88 4.52
N LYS A 99 22.85 13.77 4.99
CA LYS A 99 24.11 13.20 4.50
C LYS A 99 23.91 11.97 3.59
N GLY A 100 22.67 11.53 3.36
CA GLY A 100 22.35 10.39 2.49
C GLY A 100 21.28 9.44 3.03
N ILE A 101 21.05 8.33 2.29
CA ILE A 101 20.12 7.25 2.66
C ILE A 101 20.82 6.32 3.66
N VAL A 102 20.27 6.20 4.86
CA VAL A 102 20.73 5.23 5.86
C VAL A 102 19.77 4.06 5.87
N ASP A 103 20.27 2.88 5.47
CA ASP A 103 19.53 1.62 5.59
C ASP A 103 19.39 1.29 7.07
N LEU A 104 18.15 1.16 7.57
CA LEU A 104 17.90 0.76 8.95
C LEU A 104 18.11 -0.75 9.05
N LYS A 105 19.39 -1.17 9.07
CA LYS A 105 19.75 -2.56 9.32
C LYS A 105 19.15 -2.99 10.66
N LEU A 106 18.24 -3.96 10.61
CA LEU A 106 17.78 -4.65 11.82
C LEU A 106 19.00 -5.25 12.53
N ALA A 107 19.04 -5.12 13.86
CA ALA A 107 19.84 -6.03 14.66
C ALA A 107 19.40 -7.47 14.33
N LYS A 108 20.35 -8.34 13.99
CA LYS A 108 20.05 -9.76 13.78
C LYS A 108 19.37 -10.30 15.05
N PRO A 109 18.27 -11.07 14.93
CA PRO A 109 17.75 -11.81 16.07
C PRO A 109 18.87 -12.73 16.59
N ARG A 110 19.07 -12.71 17.90
CA ARG A 110 19.98 -13.64 18.60
C ARG A 110 19.37 -15.03 18.64
#